data_AF-A0AA91PDV2-F1
#
_entry.id   AF-A0AA91PDV2-F1
#
_cell.length_a   1.000
_cell.length_b   1.000
_cell.length_c   1.000
_cell.angle_alpha   90.00
_cell.angle_beta   90.00
_cell.angle_gamma   90.00
#
_symmetry.space_group_name_H-M   'P 1'
#
loop_
_entity.id
_entity.type
_entity.pdbx_description
1 polymer ?
#
loop_
_entity_poly.entity_id
_entity_poly.type
_entity_poly.pdbx_seq_one_letter_code
_entity_poly.pdbx_strand_id
1 'polypeptide(L)' 'MTSEARARIAAWRALSAEEKTRRRRAAVVDQVVASMSMEGEPVSAAWEQRARQRRAAFSIAP' A
#
# COMPACT_ATOMS: atom_id res chain seq x y z
N MET A 1 -13.33 18.10 10.90
CA MET A 1 -12.07 17.31 10.82
C MET A 1 -11.34 17.39 12.15
N THR A 2 -11.05 16.24 12.77
CA THR A 2 -10.38 16.16 14.08
C THR A 2 -8.93 16.66 14.01
N SER A 3 -8.33 16.98 15.16
CA SER A 3 -6.91 17.38 15.22
C SER A 3 -5.99 16.26 14.72
N GLU A 4 -6.30 15.02 15.06
CA GLU A 4 -5.57 13.83 14.59
C GLU A 4 -5.63 13.66 13.07
N ALA A 5 -6.82 13.80 12.47
CA ALA A 5 -6.97 13.72 11.01
C ALA A 5 -6.16 14.82 10.30
N ARG A 6 -6.13 16.04 10.86
CA ARG A 6 -5.27 17.12 10.36
C ARG A 6 -3.80 16.78 10.44
N ALA A 7 -3.33 16.25 11.57
CA ALA A 7 -1.94 15.85 11.75
C ALA A 7 -1.51 14.76 10.76
N ARG A 8 -2.36 13.75 10.55
CA ARG A 8 -2.11 12.68 9.57
C ARG A 8 -2.03 13.20 8.14
N ILE A 9 -2.91 14.12 7.75
CA ILE A 9 -2.87 14.75 6.42
C ILE A 9 -1.61 15.59 6.25
N ALA A 10 -1.21 16.36 7.27
CA ALA A 10 0.02 17.15 7.23
C ALA A 10 1.25 16.25 7.09
N ALA A 11 1.35 15.20 7.90
CA ALA A 11 2.41 14.20 7.82
C ALA A 11 2.46 13.53 6.44
N TRP A 12 1.29 13.16 5.87
CA TRP A 12 1.21 12.62 4.52
C TRP A 12 1.69 13.61 3.46
N ARG A 13 1.30 14.88 3.56
CA ARG A 13 1.70 15.93 2.62
C ARG A 13 3.20 16.19 2.64
N ALA A 14 3.84 16.06 3.80
CA ALA A 14 5.29 16.22 3.97
C ALA A 14 6.13 15.09 3.36
N LEU A 15 5.54 13.94 3.01
CA LEU A 15 6.27 12.85 2.37
C LEU A 15 6.72 13.21 0.94
N SER A 16 7.86 12.67 0.51
CA SER A 16 8.32 12.73 -0.87
C SER A 16 7.33 12.04 -1.83
N ALA A 17 7.40 12.38 -3.12
CA ALA A 17 6.57 11.75 -4.15
C ALA A 17 6.83 10.24 -4.24
N GLU A 18 8.08 9.83 -4.08
CA GLU A 18 8.49 8.43 -4.05
C GLU A 18 7.87 7.69 -2.86
N GLU A 19 7.96 8.26 -1.66
CA GLU A 19 7.42 7.65 -0.45
C GLU A 19 5.88 7.57 -0.49
N LYS A 20 5.21 8.60 -1.04
CA LYS A 20 3.76 8.56 -1.32
C LYS A 20 3.42 7.43 -2.28
N THR A 21 4.20 7.27 -3.34
CA THR A 21 4.02 6.22 -4.35
C THR A 21 4.21 4.83 -3.73
N ARG A 22 5.27 4.65 -2.94
CA ARG A 22 5.56 3.40 -2.22
C ARG A 22 4.40 3.01 -1.31
N ARG A 23 3.91 3.94 -0.48
CA ARG A 23 2.80 3.69 0.45
C ARG A 23 1.47 3.40 -0.27
N ARG A 24 1.16 4.12 -1.35
CA ARG A 24 -0.04 3.85 -2.17
C ARG A 24 -0.01 2.45 -2.78
N ARG A 25 1.13 2.05 -3.36
CA ARG A 25 1.29 0.70 -3.93
C ARG A 25 1.17 -0.38 -2.86
N ALA A 26 1.65 -0.14 -1.64
CA ALA A 26 1.45 -1.05 -0.53
C ALA A 26 -0.03 -1.21 -0.18
N ALA A 27 -0.75 -0.09 -0.05
CA ALA A 27 -2.17 -0.09 0.26
C ALA A 27 -3.02 -0.84 -0.78
N VAL A 28 -2.67 -0.78 -2.08
CA VAL A 28 -3.38 -1.53 -3.12
C VAL A 28 -3.25 -3.04 -2.91
N VAL A 29 -2.04 -3.55 -2.60
CA VAL A 29 -1.84 -4.99 -2.33
C VAL A 29 -2.65 -5.40 -1.11
N ASP A 30 -2.58 -4.64 -0.03
CA ASP A 30 -3.31 -4.94 1.21
C ASP A 30 -4.83 -4.90 0.98
N GLN A 31 -5.33 -3.96 0.17
CA GLN A 31 -6.74 -3.86 -0.19
C GLN A 31 -7.21 -5.09 -0.99
N VAL A 32 -6.44 -5.54 -1.98
CA VAL A 32 -6.80 -6.73 -2.77
C VAL A 32 -6.86 -7.97 -1.89
N VAL A 33 -5.86 -8.18 -1.03
CA VAL A 33 -5.83 -9.31 -0.09
C VAL A 33 -7.06 -9.29 0.82
N ALA A 34 -7.37 -8.13 1.40
CA ALA A 34 -8.51 -7.97 2.30
C ALA A 34 -9.85 -8.19 1.57
N SER A 35 -10.04 -7.61 0.39
CA SER A 35 -11.25 -7.78 -0.42
C SER A 35 -11.46 -9.24 -0.81
N MET A 36 -10.44 -9.89 -1.36
CA MET A 36 -10.52 -11.30 -1.79
C MET A 36 -10.81 -12.23 -0.60
N SER A 37 -10.20 -11.98 0.56
CA SER A 37 -10.50 -12.72 1.79
C SER A 37 -11.94 -12.51 2.27
N MET A 38 -12.45 -11.28 2.15
CA MET A 38 -13.82 -10.93 2.56
C MET A 38 -14.87 -11.61 1.68
N GLU A 39 -14.58 -11.79 0.39
CA GLU A 39 -15.42 -12.51 -0.58
C GLU A 39 -15.33 -14.05 -0.44
N GLY A 40 -14.53 -14.56 0.51
CA GLY A 40 -14.35 -16.00 0.70
C GLY A 40 -13.42 -16.66 -0.32
N GLU A 41 -12.75 -15.86 -1.15
CA GLU A 41 -11.82 -16.32 -2.19
C GLU A 41 -10.41 -15.77 -1.92
N PRO A 42 -9.72 -16.21 -0.84
CA PRO A 42 -8.42 -15.64 -0.49
C PRO A 42 -7.41 -15.83 -1.62
N VAL A 43 -6.62 -14.79 -1.87
CA VAL A 43 -5.49 -14.90 -2.80
C VAL A 43 -4.50 -15.93 -2.29
N SER A 44 -3.81 -16.61 -3.21
CA SER A 44 -2.77 -17.57 -2.80
C SER A 44 -1.59 -16.85 -2.15
N ALA A 45 -0.95 -17.52 -1.18
CA ALA A 45 0.27 -17.01 -0.54
C ALA A 45 1.38 -16.69 -1.57
N ALA A 46 1.47 -17.48 -2.64
CA ALA A 46 2.40 -17.25 -3.75
C ALA A 46 2.09 -15.94 -4.50
N TRP A 47 0.80 -15.61 -4.69
CA TRP A 47 0.40 -14.34 -5.27
C TRP A 47 0.80 -13.17 -4.37
N GLU A 48 0.52 -13.25 -3.07
CA GLU A 48 0.88 -12.20 -2.10
C GLU A 48 2.38 -11.92 -2.09
N GLN A 49 3.19 -12.99 -2.02
CA GLN A 49 4.63 -12.86 -2.00
C GLN A 49 5.14 -12.20 -3.29
N ARG A 50 4.65 -12.61 -4.46
CA ARG A 50 5.01 -12.01 -5.75
C ARG A 50 4.57 -10.54 -5.85
N ALA A 51 3.38 -10.20 -5.34
CA ALA A 51 2.88 -8.84 -5.34
C ALA A 51 3.75 -7.92 -4.46
N ARG A 52 4.13 -8.39 -3.26
CA ARG A 52 5.02 -7.66 -2.35
C ARG A 52 6.44 -7.51 -2.91
N GLN A 53 6.97 -8.54 -3.57
CA GLN A 53 8.28 -8.49 -4.24
C GLN A 53 8.29 -7.53 -5.43
N ARG A 54 7.28 -7.58 -6.30
CA ARG A 54 7.13 -6.63 -7.41
C ARG A 54 7.07 -5.20 -6.92
N ARG A 55 6.28 -4.93 -5.88
CA ARG A 55 6.22 -3.62 -5.22
C ARG A 55 7.60 -3.14 -4.77
N ALA A 56 8.42 -4.02 -4.19
CA ALA A 56 9.78 -3.69 -3.74
C ALA A 56 10.73 -3.41 -4.92
N ALA A 57 10.63 -4.19 -6.00
CA ALA A 57 11.43 -3.99 -7.22
C ALA A 57 11.15 -2.65 -7.90
N PHE A 58 9.91 -2.17 -7.88
CA PHE A 58 9.54 -0.85 -8.43
C PHE A 58 9.98 0.35 -7.57
N SER A 59 10.68 0.12 -6.46
CA SER A 59 11.32 1.16 -5.65
C SER A 59 12.79 1.39 -6.06
N ILE A 60 13.32 0.62 -7.02
CA ILE A 60 14.69 0.72 -7.54
C ILE A 60 14.62 1.11 -9.02
N ALA A 61 14.02 2.27 -9.32
CA ALA A 61 14.15 2.91 -10.62
C ALA A 61 14.70 4.32 -10.40
N PRO A 62 15.86 4.69 -10.99
CA PRO A 62 16.45 6.02 -10.87
C PRO A 62 15.57 7.11 -11.49
#